data_AF-A0A7Z2YET8-F1
#
_entry.id   AF-A0A7Z2YET8-F1
#
_cell.length_a   1.000
_cell.length_b   1.000
_cell.length_c   1.000
_cell.angle_alpha   90.00
_cell.angle_beta   90.00
_cell.angle_gamma   90.00
#
_symmetry.space_group_name_H-M   'P 1'
#
loop_
_entity.id
_entity.type
_entity.pdbx_description
1 polymer ?
#
loop_
_entity_poly.entity_id
_entity_poly.type
_entity_poly.pdbx_seq_one_letter_code
_entity_poly.pdbx_strand_id
1 'polypeptide(L)'
;MSLELLKNKGVVVARPATNQQQKTFVVVGVARGGTSIVAGALYHLGIPMGNASAPVFEDLRLSLAFEKQSKEKFEQVVAEYNQRHDVWGWKRPSTLHALARIARKVRNPHFIFVFRDMLSVANRNTISMHMGVESGLLGAVEDYRKIVKFIEKSKQPALLVSSEKVVKHKTPFIDALADFCGVEATQLQVDAAMQFLSPDPKAYLNKTRVTESKGAIDESALKAGILKGWAYYSLHQREAIVEVRVNGDLVASQAANLQVDAYKQSAKHPTGQCGFEIDLKVLGAHPSDKIEIKVKDDVVPLTMEPSILRDLLDWGTEVEPMDLVNPMGKINYPLLQTGLLKGWARTELASKPALIGIYINGCEFARVPASIYREHLKRDKAHPTGCCGYEFDLKAHGVRPSDRIEVRLENADCDIHLEPICFPHLEEWLSQSDLNAVQHKQVAQG
;
A
#
# COMPACT_ATOMS: atom_id res chain seq x y z
N MET A 1 -45.95 6.00 22.30
CA MET A 1 -44.69 5.38 21.81
C MET A 1 -43.96 6.43 20.98
N SER A 2 -42.66 6.66 21.24
CA SER A 2 -41.86 7.61 20.44
C SER A 2 -41.63 7.06 19.03
N LEU A 3 -41.68 7.92 18.00
CA LEU A 3 -41.35 7.58 16.62
C LEU A 3 -39.93 6.97 16.49
N GLU A 4 -39.03 7.26 17.44
CA GLU A 4 -37.69 6.67 17.48
C GLU A 4 -37.71 5.14 17.63
N LEU A 5 -38.71 4.57 18.28
CA LEU A 5 -38.85 3.11 18.45
C LEU A 5 -39.27 2.40 17.14
N LEU A 6 -39.84 3.14 16.18
CA LEU A 6 -40.22 2.60 14.87
C LEU A 6 -39.07 2.61 13.87
N LYS A 7 -37.95 3.27 14.18
CA LYS A 7 -36.79 3.30 13.29
C LYS A 7 -36.07 1.96 13.29
N ASN A 8 -36.03 1.31 12.14
CA ASN A 8 -35.18 0.15 11.92
C ASN A 8 -33.70 0.56 11.88
N LYS A 9 -33.01 0.39 13.01
CA LYS A 9 -31.57 0.66 13.18
C LYS A 9 -30.67 -0.43 12.58
N GLY A 10 -31.25 -1.55 12.12
CA GLY A 10 -30.55 -2.64 11.46
C GLY A 10 -29.72 -3.52 12.38
N VAL A 11 -30.02 -3.54 13.67
CA VAL A 11 -29.37 -4.42 14.66
C VAL A 11 -30.46 -5.13 15.45
N VAL A 12 -30.33 -6.46 15.57
CA VAL A 12 -31.28 -7.30 16.31
C VAL A 12 -30.51 -8.33 17.13
N VAL A 13 -30.72 -8.34 18.45
CA VAL A 13 -30.23 -9.41 19.31
C VAL A 13 -31.22 -10.58 19.19
N ALA A 14 -30.93 -11.53 18.29
CA ALA A 14 -31.80 -12.70 18.08
C ALA A 14 -31.75 -13.64 19.28
N ARG A 15 -30.57 -13.77 19.91
CA ARG A 15 -30.38 -14.45 21.19
C ARG A 15 -29.37 -13.68 22.03
N PRO A 16 -29.68 -13.37 23.31
CA PRO A 16 -28.83 -12.55 24.15
C PRO A 16 -27.46 -13.22 24.38
N ALA A 17 -26.45 -12.39 24.63
CA ALA A 17 -25.14 -12.85 25.04
C ALA A 17 -25.22 -13.59 26.38
N THR A 18 -24.32 -14.55 26.57
CA THR A 18 -24.15 -15.19 27.87
C THR A 18 -23.12 -14.43 28.69
N ASN A 19 -23.29 -14.41 30.02
CA ASN A 19 -22.35 -13.77 30.96
C ASN A 19 -21.07 -14.58 31.17
N GLN A 20 -20.66 -15.37 30.18
CA GLN A 20 -19.41 -16.13 30.22
C GLN A 20 -18.23 -15.18 30.06
N GLN A 21 -17.27 -15.25 30.98
CA GLN A 21 -16.04 -14.47 30.92
C GLN A 21 -15.17 -14.89 29.73
N GLN A 22 -15.17 -16.18 29.41
CA GLN A 22 -14.41 -16.72 28.28
C GLN A 22 -15.32 -17.02 27.10
N LYS A 23 -15.07 -16.39 25.95
CA LYS A 23 -15.90 -16.55 24.75
C LYS A 23 -15.17 -16.22 23.46
N THR A 24 -15.70 -16.72 22.36
CA THR A 24 -15.20 -16.43 21.02
C THR A 24 -16.31 -15.80 20.18
N PHE A 25 -16.07 -14.59 19.66
CA PHE A 25 -16.97 -13.96 18.70
C PHE A 25 -16.71 -14.49 17.29
N VAL A 26 -17.77 -14.88 16.60
CA VAL A 26 -17.67 -15.43 15.24
C VAL A 26 -18.46 -14.54 14.30
N VAL A 27 -17.74 -13.73 13.51
CA VAL A 27 -18.33 -12.81 12.53
C VAL A 27 -18.43 -13.53 11.18
N VAL A 28 -19.67 -13.71 10.73
CA VAL A 28 -20.01 -14.45 9.52
C VAL A 28 -21.09 -13.73 8.72
N GLY A 29 -21.14 -14.01 7.43
CA GLY A 29 -22.06 -13.39 6.49
C GLY A 29 -21.68 -13.82 5.09
N VAL A 30 -22.50 -13.45 4.11
CA VAL A 30 -22.20 -13.72 2.70
C VAL A 30 -20.90 -13.01 2.30
N ALA A 31 -20.12 -13.60 1.39
CA ALA A 31 -18.96 -12.93 0.81
C ALA A 31 -19.38 -11.56 0.25
N ARG A 32 -18.58 -10.52 0.53
CA ARG A 32 -18.89 -9.10 0.20
C ARG A 32 -20.11 -8.50 0.93
N GLY A 33 -20.67 -9.20 1.91
CA GLY A 33 -21.79 -8.75 2.75
C GLY A 33 -21.44 -7.76 3.86
N GLY A 34 -20.22 -7.20 3.89
CA GLY A 34 -19.84 -6.18 4.88
C GLY A 34 -19.34 -6.71 6.22
N THR A 35 -18.94 -7.99 6.32
CA THR A 35 -18.39 -8.57 7.57
C THR A 35 -17.16 -7.86 8.11
N SER A 36 -16.34 -7.25 7.24
CA SER A 36 -15.16 -6.46 7.65
C SER A 36 -15.53 -5.20 8.44
N ILE A 37 -16.71 -4.62 8.21
CA ILE A 37 -17.21 -3.47 8.97
C ILE A 37 -17.39 -3.85 10.44
N VAL A 38 -18.02 -5.01 10.67
CA VAL A 38 -18.24 -5.53 12.04
C VAL A 38 -16.94 -6.00 12.68
N ALA A 39 -16.09 -6.72 11.95
CA ALA A 39 -14.81 -7.20 12.47
C ALA A 39 -13.85 -6.07 12.83
N GLY A 40 -13.79 -5.00 12.02
CA GLY A 40 -13.00 -3.82 12.33
C GLY A 40 -13.58 -3.04 13.52
N ALA A 41 -14.90 -2.92 13.64
CA ALA A 41 -15.52 -2.33 14.82
C ALA A 41 -15.17 -3.11 16.11
N LEU A 42 -15.24 -4.45 16.09
CA LEU A 42 -14.80 -5.29 17.22
C LEU A 42 -13.33 -5.03 17.60
N TYR A 43 -12.45 -4.97 16.59
CA TYR A 43 -11.03 -4.67 16.79
C TYR A 43 -10.83 -3.32 17.48
N HIS A 44 -11.51 -2.27 17.01
CA HIS A 44 -11.43 -0.93 17.60
C HIS A 44 -12.05 -0.84 19.00
N LEU A 45 -13.05 -1.67 19.29
CA LEU A 45 -13.61 -1.85 20.65
C LEU A 45 -12.71 -2.68 21.57
N GLY A 46 -11.52 -3.07 21.13
CA GLY A 46 -10.53 -3.78 21.94
C GLY A 46 -10.67 -5.29 21.97
N ILE A 47 -11.52 -5.90 21.13
CA ILE A 47 -11.58 -7.35 20.98
C ILE A 47 -10.40 -7.83 20.13
N PRO A 48 -9.51 -8.70 20.64
CA PRO A 48 -8.45 -9.29 19.83
C PRO A 48 -9.03 -10.10 18.68
N MET A 49 -8.63 -9.79 17.45
CA MET A 49 -9.09 -10.47 16.23
C MET A 49 -8.04 -11.46 15.68
N GLY A 50 -7.19 -12.00 16.55
CA GLY A 50 -6.09 -12.88 16.19
C GLY A 50 -5.01 -12.18 15.34
N ASN A 51 -4.53 -12.79 14.25
CA ASN A 51 -3.55 -12.17 13.35
C ASN A 51 -4.18 -11.29 12.24
N ALA A 52 -5.44 -10.89 12.44
CA ALA A 52 -6.19 -10.08 11.50
C ALA A 52 -5.51 -8.74 11.18
N SER A 53 -5.54 -8.36 9.90
CA SER A 53 -5.01 -7.09 9.41
C SER A 53 -6.04 -6.26 8.67
N ALA A 54 -5.91 -4.93 8.80
CA ALA A 54 -6.75 -3.99 8.07
C ALA A 54 -6.52 -4.10 6.55
N PRO A 55 -7.56 -3.90 5.72
CA PRO A 55 -8.91 -3.45 6.07
C PRO A 55 -9.91 -4.61 6.16
N VAL A 56 -9.46 -5.85 5.99
CA VAL A 56 -10.35 -7.01 5.87
C VAL A 56 -10.62 -7.63 7.23
N PHE A 57 -9.67 -7.53 8.16
CA PHE A 57 -9.72 -8.08 9.52
C PHE A 57 -10.02 -9.59 9.52
N GLU A 58 -9.32 -10.34 8.67
CA GLU A 58 -9.34 -11.81 8.65
C GLU A 58 -8.09 -12.37 9.27
N ASP A 59 -8.26 -13.30 10.22
CA ASP A 59 -7.17 -14.10 10.74
C ASP A 59 -6.79 -15.16 9.71
N LEU A 60 -5.69 -14.92 8.98
CA LEU A 60 -5.26 -15.84 7.92
C LEU A 60 -4.74 -17.15 8.50
N ARG A 61 -4.07 -17.14 9.65
CA ARG A 61 -3.48 -18.35 10.24
C ARG A 61 -4.58 -19.36 10.61
N LEU A 62 -5.57 -18.90 11.37
CA LEU A 62 -6.70 -19.70 11.81
C LEU A 62 -7.56 -20.14 10.61
N SER A 63 -7.73 -19.28 9.61
CA SER A 63 -8.50 -19.60 8.40
C SER A 63 -7.81 -20.69 7.57
N LEU A 64 -6.50 -20.60 7.34
CA LEU A 64 -5.73 -21.63 6.64
C LEU A 64 -5.76 -22.95 7.40
N ALA A 65 -5.63 -22.93 8.74
CA ALA A 65 -5.76 -24.14 9.57
C ALA A 65 -7.16 -24.76 9.48
N PHE A 66 -8.22 -23.94 9.46
CA PHE A 66 -9.61 -24.41 9.31
C PHE A 66 -9.88 -25.05 7.95
N GLU A 67 -9.28 -24.49 6.90
CA GLU A 67 -9.42 -24.91 5.50
C GLU A 67 -8.43 -26.01 5.11
N LYS A 68 -7.61 -26.47 6.06
CA LYS A 68 -6.56 -27.50 5.87
C LYS A 68 -5.52 -27.09 4.83
N GLN A 69 -5.23 -25.79 4.74
CA GLN A 69 -4.22 -25.20 3.87
C GLN A 69 -2.92 -24.86 4.63
N SER A 70 -2.84 -25.19 5.92
CA SER A 70 -1.60 -25.13 6.71
C SER A 70 -1.32 -26.47 7.40
N LYS A 71 -0.09 -26.65 7.88
CA LYS A 71 0.31 -27.82 8.68
C LYS A 71 -0.29 -27.80 10.09
N GLU A 72 -0.69 -26.63 10.57
CA GLU A 72 -1.30 -26.45 11.89
C GLU A 72 -2.74 -26.96 11.89
N LYS A 73 -3.15 -27.62 12.97
CA LYS A 73 -4.55 -28.02 13.14
C LYS A 73 -5.37 -26.85 13.69
N PHE A 74 -6.60 -26.69 13.21
CA PHE A 74 -7.52 -25.65 13.67
C PHE A 74 -7.64 -25.61 15.21
N GLU A 75 -7.77 -26.77 15.85
CA GLU A 75 -7.89 -26.87 17.31
C GLU A 75 -6.63 -26.42 18.05
N GLN A 76 -5.44 -26.56 17.46
CA GLN A 76 -4.19 -26.08 18.05
C GLN A 76 -4.16 -24.56 18.07
N VAL A 77 -4.52 -23.92 16.95
CA VAL A 77 -4.58 -22.45 16.87
C VAL A 77 -5.66 -21.90 17.81
N VAL A 78 -6.83 -22.55 17.88
CA VAL A 78 -7.89 -22.17 18.84
C VAL A 78 -7.42 -22.31 20.29
N ALA A 79 -6.73 -23.39 20.64
CA ALA A 79 -6.22 -23.58 22.01
C ALA A 79 -5.21 -22.49 22.40
N GLU A 80 -4.33 -22.11 21.48
CA GLU A 80 -3.36 -21.04 21.69
C GLU A 80 -4.04 -19.67 21.90
N TYR A 81 -5.06 -19.33 21.09
CA TYR A 81 -5.82 -18.09 21.33
C TYR A 81 -6.63 -18.12 22.61
N ASN A 82 -7.18 -19.28 22.98
CA ASN A 82 -7.86 -19.45 24.25
C ASN A 82 -6.93 -19.27 25.46
N GLN A 83 -5.65 -19.60 25.32
CA GLN A 83 -4.64 -19.40 26.37
C GLN A 83 -4.21 -17.93 26.49
N ARG A 84 -4.15 -17.19 25.38
CA ARG A 84 -3.68 -15.80 25.36
C ARG A 84 -4.74 -14.77 25.72
N HIS A 85 -6.00 -15.10 25.48
CA HIS A 85 -7.11 -14.16 25.63
C HIS A 85 -8.26 -14.88 26.32
N ASP A 86 -9.04 -14.19 27.15
CA ASP A 86 -10.34 -14.70 27.62
C ASP A 86 -11.43 -14.47 26.57
N VAL A 87 -11.33 -13.35 25.86
CA VAL A 87 -12.26 -12.96 24.81
C VAL A 87 -11.47 -12.65 23.54
N TRP A 88 -11.88 -13.24 22.42
CA TRP A 88 -11.30 -12.96 21.11
C TRP A 88 -12.33 -13.18 20.01
N GLY A 89 -12.06 -12.66 18.81
CA GLY A 89 -12.95 -12.75 17.67
C GLY A 89 -12.30 -13.38 16.44
N TRP A 90 -13.12 -13.99 15.60
CA TRP A 90 -12.73 -14.54 14.30
C TRP A 90 -13.75 -14.17 13.24
N LYS A 91 -13.27 -13.68 12.10
CA LYS A 91 -14.10 -13.38 10.93
C LYS A 91 -13.74 -14.33 9.80
N ARG A 92 -14.72 -15.05 9.26
CA ARG A 92 -14.54 -15.84 8.03
C ARG A 92 -15.84 -16.04 7.24
N PRO A 93 -16.11 -15.19 6.23
CA PRO A 93 -17.37 -15.24 5.47
C PRO A 93 -17.63 -16.56 4.74
N SER A 94 -16.58 -17.23 4.24
CA SER A 94 -16.68 -18.44 3.41
C SER A 94 -17.11 -19.71 4.16
N THR A 95 -17.31 -19.66 5.48
CA THR A 95 -17.48 -20.86 6.32
C THR A 95 -18.93 -21.17 6.69
N LEU A 96 -19.91 -20.62 5.96
CA LEU A 96 -21.33 -20.79 6.24
C LEU A 96 -21.79 -22.27 6.26
N HIS A 97 -21.19 -23.12 5.43
CA HIS A 97 -21.47 -24.55 5.40
C HIS A 97 -20.95 -25.31 6.65
N ALA A 98 -20.06 -24.68 7.42
CA ALA A 98 -19.37 -25.29 8.56
C ALA A 98 -19.69 -24.61 9.91
N LEU A 99 -20.74 -23.78 9.98
CA LEU A 99 -21.14 -23.10 11.23
C LEU A 99 -21.33 -24.06 12.41
N ALA A 100 -21.96 -25.22 12.19
CA ALA A 100 -22.12 -26.25 13.21
C ALA A 100 -20.79 -26.92 13.63
N ARG A 101 -19.78 -26.96 12.75
CA ARG A 101 -18.43 -27.41 13.11
C ARG A 101 -17.75 -26.36 13.97
N ILE A 102 -17.82 -25.08 13.58
CA ILE A 102 -17.24 -23.96 14.33
C ILE A 102 -17.84 -23.90 15.74
N ALA A 103 -19.17 -23.96 15.84
CA ALA A 103 -19.88 -23.90 17.11
C ALA A 103 -19.48 -24.99 18.11
N ARG A 104 -18.97 -26.13 17.64
CA ARG A 104 -18.49 -27.24 18.49
C ARG A 104 -17.01 -27.15 18.86
N LYS A 105 -16.25 -26.32 18.15
CA LYS A 105 -14.77 -26.31 18.21
C LYS A 105 -14.21 -25.06 18.88
N VAL A 106 -14.93 -23.95 18.87
CA VAL A 106 -14.56 -22.75 19.63
C VAL A 106 -15.34 -22.70 20.94
N ARG A 107 -14.78 -22.08 21.98
CA ARG A 107 -15.42 -21.97 23.29
C ARG A 107 -16.52 -20.92 23.28
N ASN A 108 -17.64 -21.21 23.93
CA ASN A 108 -18.78 -20.30 24.14
C ASN A 108 -19.03 -19.36 22.94
N PRO A 109 -19.31 -19.90 21.74
CA PRO A 109 -19.38 -19.10 20.52
C PRO A 109 -20.52 -18.09 20.56
N HIS A 110 -20.21 -16.83 20.29
CA HIS A 110 -21.20 -15.77 20.10
C HIS A 110 -21.16 -15.36 18.63
N PHE A 111 -22.24 -15.63 17.90
CA PHE A 111 -22.27 -15.37 16.46
C PHE A 111 -22.76 -13.96 16.17
N ILE A 112 -22.11 -13.30 15.21
CA ILE A 112 -22.56 -12.03 14.66
C ILE A 112 -22.77 -12.24 13.16
N PHE A 113 -24.04 -12.26 12.74
CA PHE A 113 -24.45 -12.49 11.36
C PHE A 113 -24.68 -11.17 10.64
N VAL A 114 -23.93 -10.97 9.57
CA VAL A 114 -24.01 -9.75 8.77
C VAL A 114 -24.83 -9.98 7.50
N PHE A 115 -25.85 -9.16 7.34
CA PHE A 115 -26.77 -9.11 6.20
C PHE A 115 -26.50 -7.84 5.38
N ARG A 116 -26.70 -7.99 4.08
CA ARG A 116 -26.57 -6.95 3.08
C ARG A 116 -27.61 -7.19 2.00
N ASP A 117 -28.04 -6.13 1.35
CA ASP A 117 -28.81 -6.17 0.13
C ASP A 117 -28.18 -7.12 -0.89
N MET A 118 -28.99 -8.05 -1.39
CA MET A 118 -28.52 -9.12 -2.26
C MET A 118 -28.01 -8.58 -3.59
N LEU A 119 -28.62 -7.53 -4.13
CA LEU A 119 -28.16 -6.90 -5.36
C LEU A 119 -26.79 -6.26 -5.16
N SER A 120 -26.57 -5.60 -4.02
CA SER A 120 -25.27 -5.04 -3.64
C SER A 120 -24.19 -6.11 -3.49
N VAL A 121 -24.53 -7.27 -2.91
CA VAL A 121 -23.63 -8.44 -2.85
C VAL A 121 -23.31 -8.97 -4.25
N ALA A 122 -24.33 -9.21 -5.07
CA ALA A 122 -24.18 -9.73 -6.42
C ALA A 122 -23.35 -8.81 -7.33
N ASN A 123 -23.60 -7.50 -7.27
CA ASN A 123 -22.86 -6.51 -8.03
C ASN A 123 -21.37 -6.48 -7.61
N ARG A 124 -21.09 -6.51 -6.30
CA ARG A 124 -19.69 -6.60 -5.81
C ARG A 124 -19.01 -7.90 -6.22
N ASN A 125 -19.74 -9.01 -6.24
CA ASN A 125 -19.22 -10.29 -6.73
C ASN A 125 -18.97 -10.27 -8.24
N THR A 126 -19.77 -9.55 -9.02
CA THR A 126 -19.55 -9.35 -10.46
C THR A 126 -18.23 -8.61 -10.70
N ILE A 127 -18.03 -7.48 -10.00
CA ILE A 127 -16.81 -6.68 -10.12
C ILE A 127 -15.58 -7.44 -9.63
N SER A 128 -15.72 -8.20 -8.53
CA SER A 128 -14.57 -8.79 -7.86
C SER A 128 -14.26 -10.21 -8.29
N MET A 129 -15.21 -10.97 -8.81
CA MET A 129 -15.08 -12.40 -9.11
C MET A 129 -15.53 -12.76 -10.53
N HIS A 130 -15.85 -11.77 -11.38
CA HIS A 130 -16.34 -11.95 -12.75
C HIS A 130 -17.56 -12.89 -12.87
N MET A 131 -18.36 -12.99 -11.81
CA MET A 131 -19.61 -13.75 -11.81
C MET A 131 -20.74 -12.93 -12.44
N GLY A 132 -21.63 -13.56 -13.20
CA GLY A 132 -22.85 -12.88 -13.66
C GLY A 132 -23.75 -12.48 -12.49
N VAL A 133 -24.41 -11.32 -12.57
CA VAL A 133 -25.27 -10.78 -11.49
C VAL A 133 -26.32 -11.79 -11.03
N GLU A 134 -26.96 -12.51 -11.95
CA GLU A 134 -27.95 -13.54 -11.64
C GLU A 134 -27.38 -14.67 -10.77
N SER A 135 -26.21 -15.19 -11.14
CA SER A 135 -25.51 -16.20 -10.34
C SER A 135 -25.10 -15.68 -8.96
N GLY A 136 -24.72 -14.40 -8.88
CA GLY A 136 -24.40 -13.72 -7.63
C GLY A 136 -25.61 -13.60 -6.71
N LEU A 137 -26.79 -13.27 -7.25
CA LEU A 137 -28.05 -13.21 -6.52
C LEU A 137 -28.44 -14.59 -5.97
N LEU A 138 -28.42 -15.62 -6.82
CA LEU A 138 -28.74 -16.99 -6.41
C LEU A 138 -27.78 -17.48 -5.32
N GLY A 139 -26.48 -17.21 -5.46
CA GLY A 139 -25.48 -17.53 -4.45
C GLY A 139 -25.76 -16.84 -3.11
N ALA A 140 -26.10 -15.56 -3.13
CA ALA A 140 -26.44 -14.80 -1.92
C ALA A 140 -27.70 -15.36 -1.21
N VAL A 141 -28.74 -15.71 -1.97
CA VAL A 141 -29.95 -16.35 -1.44
C VAL A 141 -29.62 -17.67 -0.74
N GLU A 142 -28.83 -18.52 -1.39
CA GLU A 142 -28.45 -19.82 -0.83
C GLU A 142 -27.58 -19.69 0.43
N ASP A 143 -26.67 -18.72 0.46
CA ASP A 143 -25.85 -18.44 1.63
C ASP A 143 -26.66 -17.86 2.80
N TYR A 144 -27.61 -16.95 2.54
CA TYR A 144 -28.53 -16.48 3.56
C TYR A 144 -29.42 -17.59 4.09
N ARG A 145 -29.87 -18.52 3.24
CA ARG A 145 -30.63 -19.71 3.66
C ARG A 145 -29.83 -20.57 4.65
N LYS A 146 -28.51 -20.75 4.44
CA LYS A 146 -27.64 -21.48 5.39
C LYS A 146 -27.56 -20.77 6.74
N ILE A 147 -27.42 -19.45 6.74
CA ILE A 147 -27.40 -18.63 7.96
C ILE A 147 -28.71 -18.76 8.73
N VAL A 148 -29.85 -18.55 8.06
CA VAL A 148 -31.18 -18.64 8.69
C VAL A 148 -31.42 -20.03 9.27
N LYS A 149 -31.10 -21.10 8.53
CA LYS A 149 -31.20 -22.48 9.02
C LYS A 149 -30.34 -22.74 10.27
N PHE A 150 -29.14 -22.16 10.32
CA PHE A 150 -28.29 -22.28 11.50
C PHE A 150 -28.88 -21.51 12.69
N ILE A 151 -29.37 -20.28 12.48
CA ILE A 151 -30.04 -19.50 13.52
C ILE A 151 -31.28 -20.24 14.04
N GLU A 152 -32.09 -20.84 13.17
CA GLU A 152 -33.29 -21.58 13.60
C GLU A 152 -32.94 -22.76 14.54
N LYS A 153 -31.88 -23.51 14.21
CA LYS A 153 -31.50 -24.74 14.92
C LYS A 153 -30.56 -24.53 16.12
N SER A 154 -29.76 -23.47 16.08
CA SER A 154 -28.73 -23.20 17.08
C SER A 154 -29.33 -22.51 18.30
N LYS A 155 -28.83 -22.84 19.49
CA LYS A 155 -29.14 -22.11 20.74
C LYS A 155 -28.08 -21.08 21.11
N GLN A 156 -27.05 -20.93 20.29
CA GLN A 156 -25.94 -20.03 20.59
C GLN A 156 -26.39 -18.56 20.53
N PRO A 157 -25.77 -17.67 21.34
CA PRO A 157 -25.96 -16.23 21.25
C PRO A 157 -25.77 -15.71 19.83
N ALA A 158 -26.64 -14.79 19.42
CA ALA A 158 -26.68 -14.32 18.04
C ALA A 158 -27.09 -12.85 17.95
N LEU A 159 -26.21 -12.05 17.33
CA LEU A 159 -26.48 -10.68 16.91
C LEU A 159 -26.65 -10.66 15.39
N LEU A 160 -27.71 -10.03 14.89
CA LEU A 160 -27.97 -9.84 13.47
C LEU A 160 -27.76 -8.37 13.11
N VAL A 161 -27.03 -8.13 12.03
CA VAL A 161 -26.55 -6.79 11.66
C VAL A 161 -26.77 -6.53 10.17
N SER A 162 -27.39 -5.41 9.81
CA SER A 162 -27.45 -4.92 8.43
C SER A 162 -26.28 -3.98 8.14
N SER A 163 -25.43 -4.37 7.20
CA SER A 163 -24.22 -3.62 6.83
C SER A 163 -24.49 -2.18 6.37
N GLU A 164 -25.63 -1.92 5.72
CA GLU A 164 -26.04 -0.59 5.26
C GLU A 164 -26.50 0.29 6.42
N LYS A 165 -27.25 -0.31 7.33
CA LYS A 165 -27.85 0.42 8.45
C LYS A 165 -26.81 0.77 9.50
N VAL A 166 -25.78 -0.05 9.72
CA VAL A 166 -24.72 0.29 10.68
C VAL A 166 -23.88 1.49 10.27
N VAL A 167 -23.69 1.72 8.97
CA VAL A 167 -23.00 2.93 8.49
C VAL A 167 -23.86 4.17 8.71
N LYS A 168 -25.19 4.04 8.58
CA LYS A 168 -26.16 5.13 8.79
C LYS A 168 -26.45 5.41 10.28
N HIS A 169 -26.46 4.37 11.10
CA HIS A 169 -26.85 4.37 12.51
C HIS A 169 -25.69 3.85 13.36
N LYS A 170 -24.55 4.54 13.29
CA LYS A 170 -23.29 4.10 13.90
C LYS A 170 -23.38 3.96 15.42
N THR A 171 -23.86 4.98 16.13
CA THR A 171 -23.95 4.95 17.60
C THR A 171 -24.80 3.78 18.10
N PRO A 172 -26.07 3.60 17.67
CA PRO A 172 -26.84 2.44 18.11
C PRO A 172 -26.22 1.08 17.75
N PHE A 173 -25.43 1.01 16.68
CA PHE A 173 -24.70 -0.20 16.33
C PHE A 173 -23.52 -0.46 17.27
N ILE A 174 -22.69 0.56 17.53
CA ILE A 174 -21.55 0.44 18.43
C ILE A 174 -22.01 0.11 19.85
N ASP A 175 -23.06 0.77 20.34
CA ASP A 175 -23.65 0.48 21.66
C ASP A 175 -24.12 -0.97 21.73
N ALA A 176 -24.94 -1.41 20.77
CA ALA A 176 -25.45 -2.78 20.75
C ALA A 176 -24.34 -3.84 20.57
N LEU A 177 -23.26 -3.50 19.86
CA LEU A 177 -22.11 -4.38 19.69
C LEU A 177 -21.31 -4.49 20.99
N ALA A 178 -21.04 -3.37 21.66
CA ALA A 178 -20.34 -3.33 22.95
C ALA A 178 -21.14 -4.09 24.02
N ASP A 179 -22.45 -3.85 24.10
CA ASP A 179 -23.37 -4.55 25.00
C ASP A 179 -23.41 -6.05 24.73
N PHE A 180 -23.56 -6.46 23.47
CA PHE A 180 -23.55 -7.87 23.09
C PHE A 180 -22.21 -8.54 23.39
N CYS A 181 -21.11 -7.79 23.26
CA CYS A 181 -19.79 -8.29 23.61
C CYS A 181 -19.53 -8.32 25.12
N GLY A 182 -20.26 -7.52 25.89
CA GLY A 182 -20.03 -7.31 27.32
C GLY A 182 -18.68 -6.65 27.56
N VAL A 183 -18.34 -5.64 26.75
CA VAL A 183 -17.09 -4.86 26.90
C VAL A 183 -17.38 -3.44 27.35
N GLU A 184 -16.60 -2.99 28.33
CA GLU A 184 -16.57 -1.59 28.75
C GLU A 184 -15.52 -0.86 27.89
N ALA A 185 -15.93 -0.43 26.70
CA ALA A 185 -15.05 0.29 25.79
C ALA A 185 -14.77 1.71 26.31
N THR A 186 -13.51 2.14 26.26
CA THR A 186 -13.13 3.53 26.53
C THR A 186 -13.70 4.46 25.47
N GLN A 187 -13.85 5.74 25.78
CA GLN A 187 -14.31 6.73 24.79
C GLN A 187 -13.41 6.75 23.55
N LEU A 188 -12.09 6.61 23.72
CA LEU A 188 -11.13 6.52 22.60
C LEU A 188 -11.40 5.33 21.69
N GLN A 189 -11.75 4.16 22.24
CA GLN A 189 -12.09 2.97 21.47
C GLN A 189 -13.42 3.15 20.72
N VAL A 190 -14.41 3.74 21.37
CA VAL A 190 -15.70 4.08 20.76
C VAL A 190 -15.50 5.06 19.59
N ASP A 191 -14.73 6.12 19.78
CA ASP A 191 -14.44 7.12 18.75
C ASP A 191 -13.69 6.51 17.57
N ALA A 192 -12.69 5.65 17.84
CA ALA A 192 -11.96 4.93 16.80
C ALA A 192 -12.89 4.00 15.99
N ALA A 193 -13.80 3.28 16.66
CA ALA A 193 -14.78 2.44 15.99
C ALA A 193 -15.76 3.27 15.15
N MET A 194 -16.22 4.42 15.65
CA MET A 194 -17.10 5.35 14.93
C MET A 194 -16.44 5.95 13.69
N GLN A 195 -15.15 6.30 13.78
CA GLN A 195 -14.37 6.82 12.67
C GLN A 195 -14.12 5.75 11.59
N PHE A 196 -13.87 4.51 12.02
CA PHE A 196 -13.66 3.38 11.12
C PHE A 196 -14.89 3.07 10.25
N LEU A 197 -16.10 3.25 10.79
CA LEU A 197 -17.36 3.05 10.07
C LEU A 197 -17.58 4.15 9.02
N SER A 198 -16.91 4.08 7.88
CA SER A 198 -17.08 5.00 6.76
C SER A 198 -17.88 4.37 5.62
N PRO A 199 -18.75 5.12 4.92
CA PRO A 199 -19.20 4.71 3.60
C PRO A 199 -17.99 4.61 2.66
N ASP A 200 -17.94 3.53 1.87
CA ASP A 200 -16.96 3.29 0.80
C ASP A 200 -15.48 3.55 1.15
N PRO A 201 -14.90 2.80 2.10
CA PRO A 201 -13.50 2.98 2.46
C PRO A 201 -12.60 2.68 1.25
N LYS A 202 -12.02 3.72 0.64
CA LYS A 202 -11.11 3.62 -0.53
C LYS A 202 -10.02 2.56 -0.32
N ALA A 203 -9.44 2.49 0.89
CA ALA A 203 -8.45 1.49 1.24
C ALA A 203 -8.97 0.03 1.16
N TYR A 204 -10.23 -0.21 1.54
CA TYR A 204 -10.87 -1.51 1.38
C TYR A 204 -11.17 -1.82 -0.08
N LEU A 205 -11.67 -0.83 -0.82
CA LEU A 205 -11.92 -0.99 -2.25
C LEU A 205 -10.63 -1.36 -2.97
N ASN A 206 -9.51 -0.68 -2.73
CA ASN A 206 -8.24 -0.96 -3.38
C ASN A 206 -7.71 -2.36 -3.03
N LYS A 207 -7.56 -2.69 -1.73
CA LYS A 207 -6.96 -3.95 -1.28
C LYS A 207 -7.79 -5.21 -1.55
N THR A 208 -9.06 -5.08 -1.93
CA THR A 208 -9.94 -6.24 -2.14
C THR A 208 -10.26 -6.52 -3.60
N ARG A 209 -9.61 -5.80 -4.52
CA ARG A 209 -9.73 -5.99 -5.96
C ARG A 209 -8.90 -7.19 -6.38
N VAL A 210 -9.58 -8.16 -6.98
CA VAL A 210 -8.92 -9.34 -7.54
C VAL A 210 -8.07 -8.95 -8.76
N THR A 211 -8.48 -7.90 -9.46
CA THR A 211 -7.78 -7.33 -10.62
C THR A 211 -6.77 -6.26 -10.26
N GLU A 212 -6.38 -6.12 -8.98
CA GLU A 212 -5.35 -5.17 -8.58
C GLU A 212 -4.04 -5.50 -9.31
N SER A 213 -3.60 -4.57 -10.14
CA SER A 213 -2.30 -4.59 -10.77
C SER A 213 -1.34 -3.64 -10.08
N LYS A 214 -0.06 -3.90 -10.27
CA LYS A 214 1.04 -2.97 -9.93
C LYS A 214 1.82 -2.72 -11.20
N GLY A 215 2.27 -1.49 -11.37
CA GLY A 215 3.10 -1.12 -12.49
C GLY A 215 3.62 0.29 -12.36
N ALA A 216 4.53 0.63 -13.27
CA ALA A 216 5.00 1.98 -13.48
C ALA A 216 5.38 2.14 -14.96
N ILE A 217 5.37 3.38 -15.43
CA ILE A 217 5.84 3.75 -16.76
C ILE A 217 7.13 4.56 -16.65
N ASP A 218 7.95 4.49 -17.70
CA ASP A 218 9.09 5.36 -17.89
C ASP A 218 8.61 6.68 -18.53
N GLU A 219 8.49 7.72 -17.71
CA GLU A 219 8.06 9.04 -18.18
C GLU A 219 9.04 9.68 -19.18
N SER A 220 10.32 9.32 -19.12
CA SER A 220 11.33 9.86 -20.04
C SER A 220 11.16 9.26 -21.43
N ALA A 221 10.97 7.94 -21.53
CA ALA A 221 10.65 7.25 -22.76
C ALA A 221 9.31 7.73 -23.35
N LEU A 222 8.32 7.99 -22.49
CA LEU A 222 7.01 8.47 -22.92
C LEU A 222 7.12 9.79 -23.69
N LYS A 223 8.00 10.71 -23.29
CA LYS A 223 8.23 11.99 -23.99
C LYS A 223 8.83 11.81 -25.40
N ALA A 224 9.47 10.69 -25.67
CA ALA A 224 10.00 10.31 -26.99
C ALA A 224 8.98 9.52 -27.85
N GLY A 225 7.75 9.37 -27.37
CA GLY A 225 6.70 8.59 -28.02
C GLY A 225 6.80 7.09 -27.78
N ILE A 226 7.62 6.64 -26.83
CA ILE A 226 7.76 5.23 -26.48
C ILE A 226 7.14 4.99 -25.11
N LEU A 227 6.01 4.28 -25.07
CA LEU A 227 5.42 3.83 -23.83
C LEU A 227 6.14 2.57 -23.35
N LYS A 228 7.05 2.74 -22.40
CA LYS A 228 7.79 1.66 -21.76
C LYS A 228 7.47 1.58 -20.28
N GLY A 229 7.48 0.38 -19.72
CA GLY A 229 7.23 0.22 -18.28
C GLY A 229 7.18 -1.24 -17.85
N TRP A 230 6.56 -1.46 -16.70
CA TRP A 230 6.23 -2.78 -16.21
C TRP A 230 4.86 -2.84 -15.56
N ALA A 231 4.22 -4.00 -15.63
CA ALA A 231 2.96 -4.26 -14.98
C ALA A 231 2.79 -5.75 -14.63
N TYR A 232 2.12 -6.06 -13.51
CA TYR A 232 1.70 -7.42 -13.15
C TYR A 232 0.47 -7.41 -12.24
N TYR A 233 -0.28 -8.52 -12.18
CA TYR A 233 -1.40 -8.67 -11.23
C TYR A 233 -0.91 -9.09 -9.84
N SER A 234 -1.34 -8.41 -8.79
CA SER A 234 -0.89 -8.66 -7.42
C SER A 234 -1.26 -10.04 -6.88
N LEU A 235 -2.35 -10.63 -7.38
CA LEU A 235 -2.93 -11.88 -6.85
C LEU A 235 -2.86 -13.06 -7.85
N HIS A 236 -2.38 -12.83 -9.07
CA HIS A 236 -2.36 -13.83 -10.13
C HIS A 236 -1.01 -13.87 -10.83
N GLN A 237 -0.56 -15.08 -11.18
CA GLN A 237 0.69 -15.26 -11.93
C GLN A 237 0.51 -15.16 -13.45
N ARG A 238 -0.67 -14.73 -13.92
CA ARG A 238 -0.91 -14.48 -15.35
C ARG A 238 -0.25 -13.16 -15.75
N GLU A 239 0.18 -13.07 -17.00
CA GLU A 239 0.71 -11.84 -17.59
C GLU A 239 -0.32 -10.70 -17.49
N ALA A 240 0.13 -9.51 -17.09
CA ALA A 240 -0.71 -8.31 -17.18
C ALA A 240 -0.85 -7.92 -18.64
N ILE A 241 -2.06 -7.56 -19.06
CA ILE A 241 -2.29 -7.02 -20.41
C ILE A 241 -2.43 -5.51 -20.28
N VAL A 242 -1.50 -4.75 -20.84
CA VAL A 242 -1.51 -3.29 -20.83
C VAL A 242 -2.37 -2.80 -22.00
N GLU A 243 -3.41 -2.04 -21.70
CA GLU A 243 -4.26 -1.35 -22.65
C GLU A 243 -3.86 0.12 -22.74
N VAL A 244 -3.68 0.60 -23.98
CA VAL A 244 -3.39 2.00 -24.28
C VAL A 244 -4.60 2.60 -24.98
N ARG A 245 -5.11 3.69 -24.41
CA ARG A 245 -6.21 4.47 -24.98
C ARG A 245 -5.74 5.86 -25.34
N VAL A 246 -6.08 6.30 -26.54
CA VAL A 246 -5.78 7.64 -27.04
C VAL A 246 -7.12 8.32 -27.29
N ASN A 247 -7.36 9.43 -26.59
CA ASN A 247 -8.63 10.18 -26.63
C ASN A 247 -9.87 9.32 -26.31
N GLY A 248 -9.69 8.23 -25.54
CA GLY A 248 -10.73 7.30 -25.10
C GLY A 248 -10.80 5.98 -25.90
N ASP A 249 -10.27 5.98 -27.12
CA ASP A 249 -10.29 4.83 -28.01
C ASP A 249 -9.13 3.88 -27.71
N LEU A 250 -9.40 2.58 -27.66
CA LEU A 250 -8.38 1.55 -27.45
C LEU A 250 -7.54 1.40 -28.72
N VAL A 251 -6.28 1.84 -28.68
CA VAL A 251 -5.37 1.80 -29.83
C VAL A 251 -4.37 0.64 -29.76
N ALA A 252 -4.07 0.14 -28.56
CA ALA A 252 -3.19 -1.02 -28.39
C ALA A 252 -3.51 -1.83 -27.14
N SER A 253 -3.15 -3.11 -27.20
CA SER A 253 -3.20 -4.05 -26.08
C SER A 253 -2.01 -5.00 -26.17
N GLN A 254 -1.14 -5.01 -25.16
CA GLN A 254 0.10 -5.78 -25.17
C GLN A 254 0.29 -6.54 -23.85
N ALA A 255 0.76 -7.79 -23.91
CA ALA A 255 1.17 -8.51 -22.72
C ALA A 255 2.47 -7.92 -22.15
N ALA A 256 2.47 -7.68 -20.83
CA ALA A 256 3.65 -7.23 -20.10
C ALA A 256 4.50 -8.45 -19.72
N ASN A 257 5.25 -8.97 -20.69
CA ASN A 257 6.06 -10.18 -20.54
C ASN A 257 7.52 -10.02 -21.00
N LEU A 258 7.95 -8.79 -21.31
CA LEU A 258 9.35 -8.51 -21.57
C LEU A 258 10.16 -8.74 -20.27
N GLN A 259 11.33 -9.36 -20.43
CA GLN A 259 12.24 -9.65 -19.33
C GLN A 259 12.93 -8.34 -18.88
N VAL A 260 12.79 -8.01 -17.60
CA VAL A 260 13.49 -6.88 -16.97
C VAL A 260 14.22 -7.36 -15.72
N ASP A 261 15.51 -7.66 -15.87
CA ASP A 261 16.32 -8.32 -14.83
C ASP A 261 16.43 -7.49 -13.55
N ALA A 262 16.44 -6.17 -13.66
CA ALA A 262 16.44 -5.26 -12.50
C ALA A 262 15.26 -5.53 -11.56
N TYR A 263 14.07 -5.90 -12.07
CA TYR A 263 12.89 -6.14 -11.24
C TYR A 263 12.87 -7.51 -10.57
N LYS A 264 13.56 -8.48 -11.17
CA LYS A 264 13.84 -9.76 -10.50
C LYS A 264 14.83 -9.56 -9.35
N GLN A 265 15.91 -8.83 -9.60
CA GLN A 265 16.96 -8.55 -8.60
C GLN A 265 16.43 -7.74 -7.42
N SER A 266 15.53 -6.77 -7.67
CA SER A 266 14.91 -5.96 -6.61
C SER A 266 13.71 -6.63 -5.93
N ALA A 267 13.43 -7.92 -6.19
CA ALA A 267 12.27 -8.66 -5.70
C ALA A 267 10.90 -7.97 -5.97
N LYS A 268 10.82 -7.13 -7.02
CA LYS A 268 9.57 -6.45 -7.41
C LYS A 268 8.63 -7.38 -8.15
N HIS A 269 9.18 -8.35 -8.89
CA HIS A 269 8.44 -9.39 -9.61
C HIS A 269 9.22 -10.72 -9.55
N PRO A 270 8.57 -11.87 -9.30
CA PRO A 270 9.26 -13.15 -9.08
C PRO A 270 10.12 -13.62 -10.26
N THR A 271 9.73 -13.32 -11.50
CA THR A 271 10.44 -13.78 -12.70
C THR A 271 11.19 -12.65 -13.43
N GLY A 272 10.81 -11.39 -13.21
CA GLY A 272 11.22 -10.27 -14.06
C GLY A 272 10.47 -10.16 -15.40
N GLN A 273 9.61 -11.13 -15.75
CA GLN A 273 8.74 -11.06 -16.94
C GLN A 273 7.51 -10.21 -16.65
N CYS A 274 7.70 -8.90 -16.66
CA CYS A 274 6.62 -7.94 -16.40
C CYS A 274 6.78 -6.66 -17.21
N GLY A 275 7.76 -6.57 -18.12
CA GLY A 275 8.01 -5.38 -18.92
C GLY A 275 7.09 -5.29 -20.14
N PHE A 276 6.86 -4.07 -20.63
CA PHE A 276 6.18 -3.80 -21.89
C PHE A 276 6.80 -2.60 -22.60
N GLU A 277 6.64 -2.54 -23.92
CA GLU A 277 7.14 -1.46 -24.76
C GLU A 277 6.25 -1.29 -26.00
N ILE A 278 5.69 -0.09 -26.16
CA ILE A 278 4.73 0.25 -27.21
C ILE A 278 5.14 1.57 -27.84
N ASP A 279 5.39 1.58 -29.15
CA ASP A 279 5.66 2.81 -29.89
C ASP A 279 4.34 3.55 -30.21
N LEU A 280 4.11 4.67 -29.53
CA LEU A 280 2.91 5.48 -29.69
C LEU A 280 2.88 6.22 -31.03
N LYS A 281 4.04 6.48 -31.64
CA LYS A 281 4.14 7.14 -32.96
C LYS A 281 3.59 6.24 -34.05
N VAL A 282 3.90 4.94 -33.98
CA VAL A 282 3.37 3.91 -34.90
C VAL A 282 1.85 3.78 -34.76
N LEU A 283 1.30 4.03 -33.57
CA LEU A 283 -0.13 4.04 -33.31
C LEU A 283 -0.81 5.36 -33.72
N GLY A 284 -0.06 6.33 -34.24
CA GLY A 284 -0.58 7.62 -34.69
C GLY A 284 -0.95 8.58 -33.54
N ALA A 285 -0.49 8.32 -32.31
CA ALA A 285 -0.71 9.23 -31.20
C ALA A 285 0.17 10.48 -31.33
N HIS A 286 -0.35 11.62 -30.88
CA HIS A 286 0.33 12.90 -30.81
C HIS A 286 0.56 13.31 -29.34
N PRO A 287 1.61 14.06 -28.98
CA PRO A 287 1.84 14.50 -27.58
C PRO A 287 0.67 15.30 -26.97
N SER A 288 -0.11 15.98 -27.81
CA SER A 288 -1.30 16.73 -27.39
C SER A 288 -2.50 15.83 -27.05
N ASP A 289 -2.46 14.55 -27.43
CA ASP A 289 -3.54 13.62 -27.15
C ASP A 289 -3.64 13.29 -25.67
N LYS A 290 -4.85 12.90 -25.25
CA LYS A 290 -5.06 12.34 -23.93
C LYS A 290 -4.73 10.85 -23.96
N ILE A 291 -3.64 10.47 -23.31
CA ILE A 291 -3.20 9.08 -23.23
C ILE A 291 -3.60 8.48 -21.87
N GLU A 292 -4.34 7.38 -21.89
CA GLU A 292 -4.70 6.59 -20.71
C GLU A 292 -4.09 5.20 -20.83
N ILE A 293 -3.35 4.78 -19.79
CA ILE A 293 -2.63 3.52 -19.76
C ILE A 293 -3.13 2.75 -18.55
N LYS A 294 -3.64 1.53 -18.77
CA LYS A 294 -4.16 0.69 -17.69
C LYS A 294 -3.85 -0.77 -17.93
N VAL A 295 -3.88 -1.57 -16.87
CA VAL A 295 -3.93 -3.02 -17.01
C VAL A 295 -5.38 -3.42 -17.26
N LYS A 296 -5.60 -4.34 -18.20
CA LYS A 296 -6.91 -4.92 -18.50
C LYS A 296 -7.58 -5.42 -17.21
N ASP A 297 -8.88 -5.22 -17.09
CA ASP A 297 -9.69 -5.52 -15.90
C ASP A 297 -9.35 -4.69 -14.63
N ASP A 298 -8.28 -3.89 -14.63
CA ASP A 298 -7.98 -2.91 -13.59
C ASP A 298 -8.79 -1.62 -13.83
N VAL A 299 -9.34 -1.03 -12.76
CA VAL A 299 -10.05 0.26 -12.79
C VAL A 299 -9.15 1.43 -12.39
N VAL A 300 -7.91 1.15 -11.97
CA VAL A 300 -6.89 2.14 -11.66
C VAL A 300 -5.88 2.16 -12.82
N PRO A 301 -5.68 3.31 -13.47
CA PRO A 301 -4.65 3.45 -14.49
C PRO A 301 -3.24 3.30 -13.90
N LEU A 302 -2.27 2.93 -14.74
CA LEU A 302 -0.85 2.85 -14.34
C LEU A 302 -0.25 4.24 -14.10
N THR A 303 -0.87 5.30 -14.62
CA THR A 303 -0.52 6.70 -14.36
C THR A 303 -1.54 7.33 -13.42
N MET A 304 -1.07 8.19 -12.51
CA MET A 304 -1.94 8.87 -11.52
C MET A 304 -2.98 9.78 -12.17
N GLU A 305 -2.63 10.39 -13.31
CA GLU A 305 -3.54 11.14 -14.17
C GLU A 305 -3.33 10.73 -15.64
N PRO A 306 -4.33 10.91 -16.51
CA PRO A 306 -4.12 10.83 -17.95
C PRO A 306 -3.00 11.80 -18.32
N SER A 307 -1.89 11.26 -18.81
CA SER A 307 -0.73 12.07 -19.18
C SER A 307 -1.09 12.87 -20.42
N ILE A 308 -1.45 14.14 -20.22
CA ILE A 308 -1.46 15.11 -21.31
C ILE A 308 -0.07 15.73 -21.28
N LEU A 309 0.77 15.42 -22.26
CA LEU A 309 2.10 16.00 -22.41
C LEU A 309 1.97 17.42 -22.98
N ARG A 310 1.22 18.30 -22.29
CA ARG A 310 0.83 19.64 -22.77
C ARG A 310 2.00 20.52 -23.20
N ASP A 311 3.17 20.26 -22.64
CA ASP A 311 4.38 21.03 -22.89
C ASP A 311 5.20 20.50 -24.07
N LEU A 312 4.84 19.35 -24.66
CA LEU A 312 5.44 18.83 -25.89
C LEU A 312 4.58 19.19 -27.11
N LEU A 313 5.17 19.96 -28.02
CA LEU A 313 4.56 20.29 -29.32
C LEU A 313 4.71 19.16 -30.34
N ASP A 314 5.76 18.36 -30.20
CA ASP A 314 6.03 17.17 -31.01
C ASP A 314 6.73 16.13 -30.10
N TRP A 315 6.76 14.86 -30.51
CA TRP A 315 7.54 13.86 -29.81
C TRP A 315 9.00 14.29 -29.80
N GLY A 316 9.66 14.18 -28.64
CA GLY A 316 11.11 14.32 -28.64
C GLY A 316 11.71 13.31 -29.62
N THR A 317 12.71 13.72 -30.41
CA THR A 317 13.68 12.74 -30.91
C THR A 317 14.12 11.93 -29.70
N GLU A 318 14.15 10.59 -29.81
CA GLU A 318 14.68 9.71 -28.76
C GLU A 318 15.83 10.45 -28.12
N VAL A 319 15.68 10.77 -26.84
CA VAL A 319 16.80 11.32 -26.08
C VAL A 319 17.82 10.21 -26.24
N GLU A 320 18.86 10.43 -27.07
CA GLU A 320 19.96 9.48 -27.22
C GLU A 320 20.26 9.03 -25.80
N PRO A 321 20.16 7.71 -25.53
CA PRO A 321 20.09 7.16 -24.17
C PRO A 321 21.14 7.91 -23.39
N MET A 322 20.72 8.82 -22.48
CA MET A 322 21.63 9.86 -21.98
C MET A 322 22.93 9.16 -21.63
N ASP A 323 23.96 9.36 -22.47
CA ASP A 323 25.15 8.52 -22.41
C ASP A 323 25.59 8.56 -20.97
N LEU A 324 25.61 7.39 -20.33
CA LEU A 324 25.79 7.26 -18.90
C LEU A 324 27.03 8.04 -18.55
N VAL A 325 26.81 9.17 -17.91
CA VAL A 325 27.83 10.18 -17.85
C VAL A 325 28.82 9.68 -16.81
N ASN A 326 30.09 9.46 -17.17
CA ASN A 326 31.11 9.09 -16.19
C ASN A 326 31.16 10.17 -15.10
N PRO A 327 30.60 9.93 -13.91
CA PRO A 327 30.44 10.98 -12.93
C PRO A 327 31.82 11.25 -12.36
N MET A 328 32.24 12.52 -12.38
CA MET A 328 33.37 12.96 -11.59
C MET A 328 32.84 13.90 -10.52
N GLY A 329 33.13 13.57 -9.26
CA GLY A 329 32.77 14.43 -8.15
C GLY A 329 33.51 14.08 -6.88
N LYS A 330 33.43 14.98 -5.90
CA LYS A 330 33.98 14.77 -4.56
C LYS A 330 33.12 15.48 -3.53
N ILE A 331 32.83 14.77 -2.44
CA ILE A 331 32.20 15.33 -1.24
C ILE A 331 33.29 15.81 -0.27
N ASN A 332 33.06 16.96 0.37
CA ASN A 332 33.88 17.43 1.47
C ASN A 332 33.49 16.71 2.77
N TYR A 333 34.06 15.51 2.98
CA TYR A 333 33.78 14.65 4.13
C TYR A 333 33.93 15.33 5.49
N PRO A 334 35.03 16.05 5.77
CA PRO A 334 35.14 16.76 7.04
C PRO A 334 33.99 17.73 7.27
N LEU A 335 33.61 18.50 6.25
CA LEU A 335 32.53 19.48 6.38
C LEU A 335 31.16 18.83 6.56
N LEU A 336 30.94 17.63 5.99
CA LEU A 336 29.70 16.89 6.14
C LEU A 336 29.39 16.56 7.62
N GLN A 337 30.39 16.42 8.49
CA GLN A 337 30.20 16.21 9.94
C GLN A 337 29.53 17.40 10.65
N THR A 338 29.43 18.56 10.00
CA THR A 338 28.70 19.74 10.49
C THR A 338 27.24 19.78 10.04
N GLY A 339 26.81 18.80 9.25
CA GLY A 339 25.51 18.78 8.57
C GLY A 339 25.50 19.53 7.25
N LEU A 340 26.64 20.08 6.82
CA LEU A 340 26.74 20.84 5.58
C LEU A 340 27.34 19.99 4.46
N LEU A 341 26.48 19.49 3.56
CA LEU A 341 26.87 18.72 2.40
C LEU A 341 27.40 19.67 1.32
N LYS A 342 28.73 19.75 1.17
CA LYS A 342 29.38 20.44 0.04
C LYS A 342 30.20 19.48 -0.79
N GLY A 343 30.25 19.77 -2.07
CA GLY A 343 31.11 19.05 -2.99
C GLY A 343 31.19 19.74 -4.33
N TRP A 344 31.69 18.97 -5.30
CA TRP A 344 31.54 19.30 -6.70
C TRP A 344 31.20 18.02 -7.47
N ALA A 345 30.44 18.18 -8.54
CA ALA A 345 30.23 17.11 -9.50
C ALA A 345 30.09 17.72 -10.89
N ARG A 346 30.47 16.96 -11.91
CA ARG A 346 30.27 17.36 -13.30
C ARG A 346 29.78 16.19 -14.13
N THR A 347 29.12 16.53 -15.22
CA THR A 347 28.87 15.65 -16.34
C THR A 347 29.96 15.84 -17.40
N GLU A 348 30.01 14.96 -18.41
CA GLU A 348 30.84 15.15 -19.60
C GLU A 348 30.40 16.40 -20.39
N LEU A 349 29.12 16.76 -20.30
CA LEU A 349 28.56 17.99 -20.85
C LEU A 349 28.74 19.18 -19.91
N ALA A 350 29.94 19.76 -19.92
CA ALA A 350 30.29 20.88 -19.02
C ALA A 350 29.45 22.17 -19.19
N SER A 351 28.59 22.24 -20.21
CA SER A 351 27.64 23.34 -20.43
C SER A 351 26.36 23.21 -19.60
N LYS A 352 26.07 22.04 -19.02
CA LYS A 352 24.91 21.80 -18.16
C LYS A 352 25.37 21.46 -16.74
N PRO A 353 24.80 22.10 -15.71
CA PRO A 353 25.14 21.75 -14.33
C PRO A 353 24.69 20.32 -14.04
N ALA A 354 25.56 19.55 -13.39
CA ALA A 354 25.23 18.24 -12.83
C ALA A 354 24.07 18.38 -11.82
N LEU A 355 23.11 17.47 -11.83
CA LEU A 355 22.01 17.45 -10.86
C LEU A 355 22.30 16.40 -9.78
N ILE A 356 22.39 16.84 -8.53
CA ILE A 356 22.78 16.00 -7.40
C ILE A 356 21.52 15.56 -6.66
N GLY A 357 21.25 14.26 -6.67
CA GLY A 357 20.22 13.65 -5.83
C GLY A 357 20.78 13.35 -4.43
N ILE A 358 20.07 13.79 -3.40
CA ILE A 358 20.38 13.55 -1.99
C ILE A 358 19.33 12.59 -1.46
N TYR A 359 19.77 11.45 -0.93
CA TYR A 359 18.89 10.40 -0.42
C TYR A 359 19.17 10.17 1.06
N ILE A 360 18.10 10.08 1.84
CA ILE A 360 18.16 9.85 3.29
C ILE A 360 17.42 8.55 3.58
N ASN A 361 18.12 7.58 4.19
CA ASN A 361 17.60 6.26 4.52
C ASN A 361 17.00 5.52 3.31
N GLY A 362 17.59 5.71 2.13
CA GLY A 362 17.17 5.10 0.87
C GLY A 362 16.03 5.82 0.13
N CYS A 363 15.48 6.89 0.70
CA CYS A 363 14.45 7.71 0.07
C CYS A 363 15.06 8.99 -0.51
N GLU A 364 14.62 9.40 -1.70
CA GLU A 364 15.01 10.68 -2.26
C GLU A 364 14.53 11.82 -1.34
N PHE A 365 15.44 12.71 -0.97
CA PHE A 365 15.20 13.79 -0.02
C PHE A 365 15.25 15.17 -0.68
N ALA A 366 16.25 15.42 -1.54
CA ALA A 366 16.39 16.69 -2.24
C ALA A 366 17.18 16.54 -3.54
N ARG A 367 17.05 17.53 -4.43
CA ARG A 367 17.88 17.68 -5.64
C ARG A 367 18.52 19.06 -5.66
N VAL A 368 19.82 19.12 -5.93
CA VAL A 368 20.55 20.39 -6.03
C VAL A 368 21.41 20.46 -7.30
N PRO A 369 21.36 21.55 -8.08
CA PRO A 369 22.25 21.73 -9.21
C PRO A 369 23.67 22.07 -8.74
N ALA A 370 24.66 21.47 -9.38
CA ALA A 370 26.07 21.75 -9.18
C ALA A 370 26.49 23.00 -9.99
N SER A 371 26.00 24.17 -9.59
CA SER A 371 26.22 25.44 -10.30
C SER A 371 27.18 26.41 -9.61
N ILE A 372 27.66 26.10 -8.41
CA ILE A 372 28.51 26.99 -7.62
C ILE A 372 29.91 27.06 -8.24
N TYR A 373 30.40 28.28 -8.47
CA TYR A 373 31.73 28.52 -9.02
C TYR A 373 32.84 28.14 -8.03
N ARG A 374 33.85 27.41 -8.52
CA ARG A 374 35.06 27.01 -7.78
C ARG A 374 36.31 27.29 -8.61
N GLU A 375 37.05 28.33 -8.23
CA GLU A 375 38.28 28.77 -8.92
C GLU A 375 39.31 27.64 -9.10
N HIS A 376 39.56 26.87 -8.03
CA HIS A 376 40.55 25.78 -8.06
C HIS A 376 40.20 24.70 -9.09
N LEU A 377 38.93 24.34 -9.25
CA LEU A 377 38.50 23.33 -10.23
C LEU A 377 38.65 23.81 -11.68
N LYS A 378 38.54 25.13 -11.90
CA LYS A 378 38.83 25.73 -13.21
C LYS A 378 40.34 25.75 -13.48
N ARG A 379 41.13 26.21 -12.50
CA ARG A 379 42.59 26.29 -12.58
C ARG A 379 43.23 24.92 -12.83
N ASP A 380 42.73 23.90 -12.14
CA ASP A 380 43.23 22.52 -12.23
C ASP A 380 42.67 21.78 -13.47
N LYS A 381 41.92 22.49 -14.34
CA LYS A 381 41.26 21.97 -15.55
C LYS A 381 40.28 20.80 -15.30
N ALA A 382 39.77 20.68 -14.07
CA ALA A 382 38.75 19.70 -13.71
C ALA A 382 37.37 20.08 -14.29
N HIS A 383 37.08 21.37 -14.46
CA HIS A 383 35.85 21.84 -15.11
C HIS A 383 36.11 23.13 -15.92
N PRO A 384 35.67 23.24 -17.19
CA PRO A 384 36.03 24.37 -18.05
C PRO A 384 35.50 25.72 -17.55
N THR A 385 34.33 25.73 -16.91
CA THR A 385 33.74 26.96 -16.37
C THR A 385 34.02 27.16 -14.87
N GLY A 386 34.44 26.12 -14.15
CA GLY A 386 34.47 26.10 -12.68
C GLY A 386 33.10 26.04 -11.99
N CYS A 387 31.98 26.16 -12.71
CA CYS A 387 30.62 26.07 -12.16
C CYS A 387 30.17 24.61 -12.04
N CYS A 388 30.71 23.90 -11.04
CA CYS A 388 30.41 22.49 -10.78
C CYS A 388 30.30 22.19 -9.27
N GLY A 389 30.26 23.21 -8.42
CA GLY A 389 30.10 23.04 -6.97
C GLY A 389 28.63 22.94 -6.55
N TYR A 390 28.35 22.23 -5.47
CA TYR A 390 27.03 22.19 -4.84
C TYR A 390 27.14 22.32 -3.31
N GLU A 391 26.02 22.70 -2.70
CA GLU A 391 25.89 22.90 -1.25
C GLU A 391 24.45 22.61 -0.81
N PHE A 392 24.29 21.88 0.29
CA PHE A 392 22.99 21.59 0.90
C PHE A 392 23.14 21.46 2.43
N ASP A 393 22.27 22.13 3.18
CA ASP A 393 22.29 22.12 4.65
C ASP A 393 21.34 21.02 5.18
N LEU A 394 21.90 19.85 5.50
CA LEU A 394 21.15 18.71 6.03
C LEU A 394 20.56 19.01 7.41
N LYS A 395 21.31 19.75 8.25
CA LYS A 395 20.89 20.10 9.61
C LYS A 395 19.65 20.99 9.59
N ALA A 396 19.63 22.01 8.72
CA ALA A 396 18.48 22.89 8.57
C ALA A 396 17.20 22.16 8.13
N HIS A 397 17.35 20.99 7.49
CA HIS A 397 16.24 20.15 7.02
C HIS A 397 15.94 18.97 7.96
N GLY A 398 16.47 18.97 9.18
CA GLY A 398 16.12 17.97 10.20
C GLY A 398 16.75 16.59 10.02
N VAL A 399 17.72 16.44 9.11
CA VAL A 399 18.49 15.21 8.96
C VAL A 399 19.43 15.07 10.16
N ARG A 400 19.51 13.87 10.74
CA ARG A 400 20.36 13.58 11.91
C ARG A 400 21.68 12.95 11.47
N PRO A 401 22.77 13.08 12.26
CA PRO A 401 24.05 12.45 11.94
C PRO A 401 23.99 10.93 11.77
N SER A 402 23.05 10.27 12.45
CA SER A 402 22.83 8.82 12.38
C SER A 402 22.04 8.36 11.16
N ASP A 403 21.40 9.27 10.42
CA ASP A 403 20.69 8.91 9.20
C ASP A 403 21.70 8.53 8.09
N ARG A 404 21.28 7.59 7.25
CA ARG A 404 22.09 7.09 6.14
C ARG A 404 21.97 8.04 4.94
N ILE A 405 23.05 8.69 4.56
CA ILE A 405 23.10 9.71 3.51
C ILE A 405 23.76 9.12 2.26
N GLU A 406 23.06 9.19 1.13
CA GLU A 406 23.60 8.82 -0.19
C GLU A 406 23.50 10.01 -1.12
N VAL A 407 24.55 10.23 -1.92
CA VAL A 407 24.64 11.37 -2.86
C VAL A 407 24.92 10.81 -4.24
N ARG A 408 23.96 11.00 -5.14
CA ARG A 408 23.98 10.42 -6.48
C ARG A 408 24.00 11.51 -7.53
N LEU A 409 24.71 11.29 -8.62
CA LEU A 409 24.57 12.13 -9.80
C LEU A 409 23.39 11.59 -10.62
N GLU A 410 22.43 12.43 -10.95
CA GLU A 410 21.29 12.01 -11.77
C GLU A 410 21.77 11.64 -13.19
N ASN A 411 21.29 10.51 -13.71
CA ASN A 411 21.71 9.91 -14.99
C ASN A 411 23.17 9.42 -15.03
N ALA A 412 23.76 9.09 -13.88
CA ALA A 412 25.02 8.36 -13.82
C ALA A 412 24.80 6.92 -13.32
N ASP A 413 25.59 5.99 -13.86
CA ASP A 413 25.57 4.57 -13.52
C ASP A 413 26.17 4.25 -12.14
N CYS A 414 26.83 5.22 -11.52
CA CYS A 414 27.44 5.06 -10.23
C CYS A 414 27.23 6.29 -9.33
N ASP A 415 27.18 6.01 -8.03
CA ASP A 415 27.07 7.04 -7.02
C ASP A 415 28.35 7.88 -6.97
N ILE A 416 28.23 9.16 -6.60
CA ILE A 416 29.41 10.02 -6.37
C ILE A 416 30.27 9.43 -5.23
N HIS A 417 29.65 8.62 -4.37
CA HIS A 417 30.34 7.80 -3.39
C HIS A 417 29.72 6.41 -3.30
N LEU A 418 30.55 5.35 -3.38
CA LEU A 418 30.10 3.95 -3.46
C LEU A 418 29.41 3.46 -2.19
N GLU A 419 29.73 4.04 -1.03
CA GLU A 419 29.15 3.65 0.24
C GLU A 419 28.29 4.78 0.85
N PRO A 420 27.12 4.45 1.41
CA PRO A 420 26.33 5.40 2.20
C PRO A 420 27.12 5.97 3.37
N ILE A 421 26.96 7.27 3.60
CA ILE A 421 27.67 8.01 4.64
C ILE A 421 26.76 8.15 5.86
N CYS A 422 27.26 7.83 7.04
CA CYS A 422 26.60 8.14 8.31
C CYS A 422 27.64 8.39 9.40
N PHE A 423 27.24 9.13 10.44
CA PHE A 423 28.08 9.46 11.59
C PHE A 423 27.38 9.01 12.89
N PRO A 424 27.22 7.69 13.11
CA PRO A 424 26.46 7.17 14.26
C PRO A 424 27.12 7.47 15.62
N HIS A 425 28.39 7.88 15.61
CA HIS A 425 29.13 8.30 16.80
C HIS A 425 28.86 9.76 17.20
N LEU A 426 28.14 10.52 16.37
CA LEU A 426 27.73 11.89 16.65
C LEU A 426 26.26 11.89 17.11
N GLU A 427 25.99 12.37 18.32
CA GLU A 427 24.62 12.61 18.80
C GLU A 427 24.01 13.84 18.11
N GLU A 428 24.83 14.86 17.85
CA GLU A 428 24.47 16.08 17.12
C GLU A 428 25.55 16.44 16.09
N TRP A 429 25.19 17.24 15.09
CA TRP A 429 26.14 17.77 14.11
C TRP A 429 27.19 18.67 14.77
N LEU A 430 28.46 18.51 14.38
CA LEU A 430 29.56 19.33 14.89
C LEU A 430 29.36 20.81 14.55
N SER A 431 29.77 21.70 15.44
CA SER A 431 29.97 23.10 15.07
C SER A 431 31.23 23.26 14.21
N GLN A 432 31.36 24.39 13.51
CA GLN A 432 32.58 24.67 12.75
C GLN A 432 33.82 24.74 13.67
N SER A 433 33.67 25.23 14.89
CA SER A 433 34.73 25.23 15.90
C SER A 433 35.13 23.82 16.32
N ASP A 434 34.16 22.92 16.51
CA ASP A 434 34.45 21.52 16.89
C ASP A 434 35.19 20.80 15.76
N LEU A 435 34.76 21.00 14.51
CA LEU A 435 35.44 20.43 13.35
C LEU A 435 36.90 20.89 13.26
N ASN A 436 37.17 22.18 13.45
CA ASN A 436 38.53 22.71 13.45
C ASN A 436 39.38 22.10 14.58
N ALA A 437 38.81 21.94 15.78
CA ALA A 437 39.49 21.32 16.91
C ALA A 437 39.84 19.84 16.67
N VAL A 438 38.94 19.09 16.02
CA VAL A 438 39.17 17.69 15.62
C VAL A 438 40.29 17.59 14.59
N GLN A 439 40.30 18.46 13.57
CA GLN A 439 41.34 18.47 12.55
C GLN A 439 42.72 18.81 13.13
N HIS A 440 42.81 19.78 14.04
CA HIS A 440 44.07 20.12 14.70
C HIS A 440 44.63 18.97 15.55
N LYS A 441 43.77 18.20 16.23
CA LYS A 441 44.20 17.00 16.98
C LYS A 441 44.74 15.89 16.08
N GLN A 442 44.13 15.69 14.91
CA GLN A 442 44.59 14.67 13.95
C GLN A 442 45.95 15.03 13.33
N VAL A 443 46.17 16.31 13.01
CA VAL A 443 47.47 16.78 12.48
C VAL A 443 48.57 16.74 13.55
N ALA A 444 48.23 16.87 14.83
CA ALA A 444 49.21 16.77 15.91
C ALA A 444 49.60 15.31 16.26
N GLN A 445 48.87 14.31 15.74
CA GLN A 445 49.06 12.88 16.05
C GLN A 445 49.62 12.05 14.88
N GLY A 446 49.69 12.61 13.68
CA GLY A 446 50.28 11.97 12.49
C GLY A 446 51.47 12.77 11.99
#